data_AF-A0A963ECI0-F1
#
_entry.id   AF-A0A963ECI0-F1
#
_cell.length_a   1.000
_cell.length_b   1.000
_cell.length_c   1.000
_cell.angle_alpha   90.00
_cell.angle_beta   90.00
_cell.angle_gamma   90.00
#
_symmetry.space_group_name_H-M   'P 1'
#
loop_
_entity.id
_entity.type
_entity.pdbx_description
1 polymer ?
#
loop_
_entity_poly.entity_id
_entity_poly.type
_entity_poly.pdbx_seq_one_letter_code
_entity_poly.pdbx_strand_id
1 'polypeptide(L)'
;GYGDNSFDAAVVTLVLCSVVDQLRALTEIKRVLKPGGRSYFIEHVLAEHEPRLIKWQKLLQPVWVCACGSCHLTGDTSRQRLNDSPVQPLPPSRRYP
;
A
#
# COMPACT_ATOMS: atom_id res chain seq x y z
N GLY A 1 11.18 -16.60 11.83
CA GLY A 1 10.06 -16.09 11.03
C GLY A 1 8.81 -16.88 11.35
N TYR A 2 7.64 -16.36 10.99
CA TYR A 2 6.37 -17.10 11.13
C TYR A 2 6.27 -18.22 10.09
N GLY A 3 5.56 -19.29 10.43
CA GLY A 3 5.27 -20.39 9.50
C GLY A 3 4.36 -19.95 8.35
N ASP A 4 4.25 -20.82 7.34
CA ASP A 4 3.30 -20.63 6.25
C ASP A 4 1.87 -20.75 6.76
N ASN A 5 0.90 -20.09 6.11
CA ASN A 5 -0.53 -20.23 6.41
C ASN A 5 -0.89 -20.07 7.91
N SER A 6 -0.19 -19.17 8.60
CA SER A 6 -0.32 -19.01 10.06
C SER A 6 -1.36 -17.96 10.46
N PHE A 7 -1.76 -17.07 9.54
CA PHE A 7 -2.67 -15.97 9.84
C PHE A 7 -3.91 -15.97 8.94
N ASP A 8 -5.05 -15.59 9.52
CA ASP A 8 -6.31 -15.40 8.79
C ASP A 8 -6.39 -14.03 8.10
N ALA A 9 -5.70 -13.03 8.65
CA ALA A 9 -5.65 -11.69 8.08
C ALA A 9 -4.32 -10.97 8.32
N ALA A 10 -3.99 -10.03 7.43
CA ALA A 10 -2.86 -9.13 7.53
C ALA A 10 -3.33 -7.69 7.34
N VAL A 11 -2.87 -6.76 8.17
CA VAL A 11 -3.19 -5.34 8.08
C VAL A 11 -1.89 -4.57 7.90
N VAL A 12 -1.80 -3.76 6.86
CA VAL A 12 -0.61 -2.99 6.51
C VAL A 12 -0.98 -1.52 6.44
N THR A 13 -0.37 -0.71 7.29
CA THR A 13 -0.73 0.70 7.47
C THR A 13 0.51 1.59 7.37
N LEU A 14 0.62 2.35 6.29
CA LEU A 14 1.67 3.35 6.05
C LEU A 14 3.10 2.80 6.12
N VAL A 15 3.29 1.52 5.80
CA VAL A 15 4.59 0.83 5.88
C VAL A 15 5.11 0.50 4.48
N LEU A 16 4.27 0.00 3.57
CA LEU A 16 4.75 -0.44 2.25
C LEU A 16 5.34 0.70 1.43
N CYS A 17 4.80 1.92 1.57
CA CYS A 17 5.34 3.10 0.90
C CYS A 17 6.77 3.49 1.33
N SER A 18 7.30 2.89 2.40
CA SER A 18 8.65 3.11 2.94
C SER A 18 9.59 1.93 2.76
N VAL A 19 9.09 0.78 2.29
CA VAL A 19 9.87 -0.45 2.08
C VAL A 19 10.54 -0.41 0.70
N VAL A 20 11.83 -0.78 0.66
CA VAL A 20 12.63 -0.80 -0.57
C VAL A 20 12.13 -1.86 -1.56
N ASP A 21 11.87 -3.08 -1.07
CA ASP A 21 11.39 -4.20 -1.86
C ASP A 21 9.96 -4.57 -1.45
N GLN A 22 8.99 -3.85 -2.02
CA GLN A 22 7.56 -4.04 -1.75
C GLN A 22 7.08 -5.43 -2.23
N LEU A 23 7.62 -5.96 -3.33
CA LEU A 23 7.24 -7.27 -3.86
C LEU A 23 7.64 -8.38 -2.90
N ARG A 24 8.85 -8.31 -2.33
CA ARG A 24 9.28 -9.27 -1.30
C ARG A 24 8.40 -9.18 -0.05
N ALA A 25 8.05 -7.97 0.40
CA ALA A 25 7.14 -7.79 1.53
C ALA A 25 5.75 -8.38 1.27
N LEU A 26 5.18 -8.12 0.08
CA LEU A 26 3.89 -8.69 -0.34
C LEU A 26 3.94 -10.21 -0.48
N THR A 27 5.05 -10.76 -0.97
CA THR A 27 5.27 -12.21 -1.07
C THR A 27 5.27 -12.86 0.32
N GLU A 28 5.95 -12.25 1.29
CA GLU A 28 5.93 -12.76 2.67
C GLU A 28 4.55 -12.65 3.32
N ILE A 29 3.82 -11.55 3.10
CA ILE A 29 2.43 -11.42 3.56
C ILE A 29 1.57 -12.54 2.97
N LYS A 30 1.70 -12.83 1.68
CA LYS A 30 0.97 -13.91 1.02
C LYS A 30 1.35 -15.28 1.57
N ARG A 31 2.63 -15.53 1.85
CA ARG A 31 3.12 -16.80 2.42
C ARG A 31 2.54 -17.09 3.80
N VAL A 32 2.47 -16.07 4.66
CA VAL A 32 2.00 -16.25 6.04
C VAL A 32 0.48 -16.28 6.17
N LEU A 33 -0.27 -15.82 5.15
CA LEU A 33 -1.72 -15.91 5.11
C LEU A 33 -2.19 -17.31 4.73
N LYS A 34 -3.22 -17.80 5.41
CA LYS A 34 -3.92 -19.03 5.05
C LYS A 34 -4.54 -18.92 3.64
N PRO A 35 -4.84 -20.05 2.97
CA PRO A 35 -5.66 -20.02 1.76
C PRO A 35 -7.02 -19.37 2.08
N GLY A 36 -7.38 -18.32 1.33
CA GLY A 36 -8.60 -17.53 1.59
C GLY A 36 -8.45 -16.45 2.68
N GLY A 37 -7.27 -16.31 3.30
CA GLY A 37 -6.94 -15.21 4.20
C GLY A 37 -6.94 -13.86 3.49
N ARG A 38 -7.13 -12.78 4.25
CA ARG A 38 -7.34 -11.43 3.71
C ARG A 38 -6.22 -10.47 4.07
N SER A 39 -5.88 -9.57 3.15
CA SER A 39 -4.98 -8.46 3.42
C SER A 39 -5.71 -7.12 3.28
N TYR A 40 -5.46 -6.22 4.23
CA TYR A 40 -6.04 -4.87 4.30
C TYR A 40 -4.93 -3.84 4.27
N PHE A 41 -5.10 -2.78 3.48
CA PHE A 41 -4.05 -1.79 3.25
C PHE A 41 -4.57 -0.37 3.44
N ILE A 42 -3.87 0.40 4.26
CA ILE A 42 -4.00 1.86 4.35
C ILE A 42 -2.62 2.42 4.03
N GLU A 43 -2.44 2.95 2.82
CA GLU A 43 -1.12 3.38 2.33
C GLU A 43 -1.27 4.68 1.56
N HIS A 44 -0.20 5.48 1.53
CA HIS A 44 -0.12 6.58 0.58
C HIS A 44 -0.09 6.01 -0.84
N VAL A 45 -0.93 6.56 -1.71
CA VAL A 45 -0.98 6.23 -3.14
C VAL A 45 -0.99 7.50 -3.96
N LEU A 46 -0.54 7.40 -5.20
CA LEU A 46 -0.72 8.45 -6.17
C LEU A 46 -2.22 8.74 -6.36
N ALA A 47 -2.60 10.02 -6.34
CA ALA A 47 -3.97 10.44 -6.64
C ALA A 47 -4.24 10.41 -8.17
N GLU A 48 -4.24 9.22 -8.77
CA GLU A 48 -4.21 8.96 -10.22
C GLU A 48 -5.26 9.75 -11.03
N HIS A 49 -6.40 10.08 -10.43
CA HIS A 49 -7.51 10.77 -11.08
C HIS A 49 -7.59 12.28 -10.83
N GLU A 50 -6.67 12.86 -10.04
CA GLU A 50 -6.70 14.27 -9.65
C GLU A 50 -5.35 14.97 -9.94
N PRO A 51 -5.18 15.55 -11.15
CA PRO A 51 -3.90 16.13 -11.58
C PRO A 51 -3.35 17.23 -10.66
N ARG A 52 -4.24 17.96 -9.96
CA ARG A 52 -3.84 18.97 -8.97
C ARG A 52 -3.20 18.33 -7.75
N LEU A 53 -3.77 17.23 -7.25
CA LEU A 53 -3.22 16.49 -6.11
C LEU A 53 -1.89 15.83 -6.46
N ILE A 54 -1.75 15.28 -7.67
CA ILE A 54 -0.46 14.73 -8.14
C ILE A 54 0.65 15.79 -8.11
N LYS A 55 0.36 17.03 -8.52
CA LYS A 55 1.34 18.13 -8.47
C LYS A 55 1.75 18.45 -7.03
N TRP A 56 0.79 18.52 -6.10
CA TRP A 56 1.06 18.73 -4.68
C TRP A 56 1.86 17.57 -4.06
N GLN A 57 1.51 16.32 -4.37
CA GLN A 57 2.24 15.14 -3.90
C GLN A 57 3.71 15.19 -4.35
N LYS A 58 3.96 15.51 -5.63
CA LYS A 58 5.33 15.65 -6.16
C LYS A 58 6.09 16.81 -5.52
N LEU A 59 5.44 17.93 -5.25
CA LEU A 59 6.05 19.10 -4.64
C LEU A 59 6.42 18.86 -3.17
N LEU A 60 5.57 18.15 -2.42
CA LEU A 60 5.78 17.84 -1.01
C LEU A 60 6.70 16.63 -0.78
N GLN A 61 6.85 15.76 -1.79
CA GLN A 61 7.72 14.57 -1.76
C GLN A 61 9.12 14.79 -1.12
N PRO A 62 9.92 15.79 -1.51
CA PRO A 62 11.25 15.98 -0.93
C PRO A 62 11.22 16.36 0.56
N VAL A 63 10.26 17.21 0.96
CA VAL A 63 10.06 17.56 2.38
C VAL A 63 9.62 16.33 3.16
N TRP A 64 8.76 15.51 2.56
CA TRP A 64 8.25 14.29 3.17
C TRP A 64 9.33 13.22 3.35
N VAL A 65 10.22 13.05 2.38
CA VAL A 65 11.37 12.14 2.50
C VAL A 65 12.32 12.60 3.59
N CYS A 66 12.54 13.91 3.70
CA CYS A 66 13.35 14.48 4.77
C CYS A 66 12.74 14.21 6.17
N ALA A 67 11.42 14.36 6.31
CA ALA A 67 10.72 14.20 7.59
C ALA A 67 10.39 12.73 7.95
N CYS A 68 10.09 11.89 6.96
CA CYS A 68 9.55 10.53 7.14
C CYS A 68 10.44 9.44 6.52
N GLY A 69 11.68 9.77 6.13
CA GLY A 69 12.64 8.82 5.59
C GLY A 69 12.27 8.32 4.20
N SER A 70 12.22 7.00 4.01
CA SER A 70 12.00 6.37 2.70
C SER A 70 10.54 6.38 2.21
N CYS A 71 9.64 7.10 2.89
CA CYS A 71 8.22 7.17 2.53
C CYS A 71 7.99 7.97 1.24
N HIS A 72 7.45 7.31 0.21
CA HIS A 72 7.11 7.96 -1.06
C HIS A 72 5.60 8.24 -1.20
N LEU A 73 5.21 9.53 -1.18
CA LEU A 73 3.83 10.01 -1.38
C LEU A 73 3.29 9.71 -2.78
N THR A 74 4.18 9.60 -3.77
CA THR A 74 3.83 9.21 -5.14
C THR A 74 3.98 7.71 -5.39
N GLY A 75 4.06 6.90 -4.32
CA GLY A 75 4.33 5.47 -4.41
C GLY A 75 3.30 4.73 -5.29
N ASP A 76 3.80 3.91 -6.22
CA ASP A 76 3.03 3.04 -7.12
C ASP A 76 2.49 1.78 -6.40
N THR A 77 2.39 1.84 -5.06
CA THR A 77 1.91 0.77 -4.19
C THR A 77 0.44 0.42 -4.51
N SER A 78 -0.32 1.29 -5.19
CA SER A 78 -1.63 0.96 -5.76
C SER A 78 -1.53 -0.12 -6.85
N ARG A 79 -0.58 0.02 -7.77
CA ARG A 79 -0.43 -0.86 -8.94
C ARG A 79 0.08 -2.25 -8.58
N GLN A 80 1.00 -2.36 -7.62
CA GLN A 80 1.48 -3.66 -7.13
C GLN A 80 0.43 -4.42 -6.30
N ARG A 81 -0.52 -3.72 -5.66
CA ARG A 81 -1.63 -4.35 -4.93
C ARG A 81 -2.67 -5.03 -5.83
N LEU A 82 -2.90 -4.49 -7.04
CA LEU A 82 -3.97 -4.95 -7.93
C LEU A 82 -3.71 -6.34 -8.53
N ASN A 83 -2.45 -6.72 -8.72
CA ASN A 83 -2.12 -7.94 -9.47
C ASN A 83 -2.08 -9.22 -8.62
N ASP A 84 -1.92 -9.13 -7.29
CA ASP A 84 -1.50 -10.29 -6.48
C ASP A 84 -2.47 -10.75 -5.38
N SER A 85 -3.57 -10.04 -5.12
CA SER A 85 -4.51 -10.38 -4.04
C SER A 85 -5.98 -10.21 -4.49
N PRO A 86 -6.93 -11.05 -4.04
CA PRO A 86 -8.37 -10.86 -4.22
C PRO A 86 -8.89 -9.73 -3.33
N VAL A 87 -8.15 -8.63 -3.24
CA VAL A 87 -8.60 -7.38 -2.65
C VAL A 87 -9.62 -6.85 -3.65
N GLN A 88 -10.90 -7.06 -3.33
CA GLN A 88 -11.92 -6.22 -3.94
C GLN A 88 -11.52 -4.77 -3.62
N PRO A 89 -11.29 -3.93 -4.65
CA PRO A 89 -11.15 -2.51 -4.42
C PRO A 89 -12.34 -2.09 -3.57
N LEU A 90 -12.09 -1.40 -2.45
CA LEU A 90 -13.20 -0.74 -1.78
C LEU A 90 -13.85 0.15 -2.85
N PRO A 91 -15.19 0.07 -3.03
CA PRO A 91 -15.86 0.95 -3.98
C PRO A 91 -15.41 2.37 -3.68
N PRO A 92 -15.07 3.18 -4.70
CA PRO A 92 -14.54 4.52 -4.49
C PRO A 92 -15.42 5.18 -3.45
N SER A 93 -14.85 5.43 -2.28
CA SER A 93 -15.62 5.90 -1.13
C SER A 93 -16.36 7.12 -1.62
N ARG A 94 -17.68 7.00 -1.71
CA ARG A 94 -18.61 8.11 -1.87
C ARG A 94 -18.02 9.21 -0.99
N ARG A 95 -17.53 10.30 -1.60
CA ARG A 95 -16.95 11.44 -0.89
C ARG A 95 -17.85 11.69 0.31
N TYR A 96 -17.39 11.38 1.52
CA TYR A 96 -18.10 11.82 2.71
C TYR A 96 -18.16 13.36 2.60
N PRO A 97 -19.32 13.97 2.88
CA PRO A 97 -19.56 15.39 2.66
C PRO A 97 -18.49 16.28 3.32
#